data_AF-A0A9P9DFH6-F1
#
_entry.id   AF-A0A9P9DFH6-F1
#
_cell.length_a   1.000
_cell.length_b   1.000
_cell.length_c   1.000
_cell.angle_alpha   90.00
_cell.angle_beta   90.00
_cell.angle_gamma   90.00
#
_symmetry.space_group_name_H-M   'P 1'
#
loop_
_entity.id
_entity.type
_entity.pdbx_description
1 polymer ?
#
loop_
_entity_poly.entity_id
_entity_poly.type
_entity_poly.pdbx_seq_one_letter_code
_entity_poly.pdbx_strand_id
1 'polypeptide(L)'
;MDQSPTPTPTPLTTNALTRLLQVHQQSVAKQAASASVTALPSNPQLEDLPVITWRNKRFFLESHVARKGSRGRSSWIKDYGVFLIELDSNNQRLDTVWCCQLCDKQGAPRFFKIKATTTAQEQVVPPNDPMTLARAQIAILGMVGPWTRFTDEAEMKTNAPTLPDEITPDDVKWLYDRFYAKSEYRRKLGMMSRQVVLHSFRGSRYLREHEQMFWIQWHQSKMRSDDYLRVQATQRFKFGTPAPLRYAEDDENAIQ
;
A
#
# COMPACT_ATOMS: atom_id res chain seq x y z
N MET A 1 -23.24 -75.88 5.10
CA MET A 1 -24.07 -75.09 6.02
C MET A 1 -23.08 -74.43 6.98
N ASP A 2 -22.71 -73.20 6.68
CA ASP A 2 -23.23 -71.98 7.36
C ASP A 2 -22.44 -71.78 8.67
N GLN A 3 -21.74 -70.67 8.94
CA GLN A 3 -22.04 -69.26 8.68
C GLN A 3 -20.75 -68.44 8.56
N SER A 4 -20.68 -67.52 7.59
CA SER A 4 -19.71 -66.42 7.53
C SER A 4 -20.33 -65.15 8.14
N PRO A 5 -19.58 -64.33 8.90
CA PRO A 5 -20.11 -63.09 9.44
C PRO A 5 -20.15 -61.98 8.38
N THR A 6 -21.27 -61.27 8.35
CA THR A 6 -21.58 -60.10 7.53
C THR A 6 -20.61 -58.93 7.76
N PRO A 7 -20.07 -58.29 6.70
CA PRO A 7 -19.44 -56.99 6.84
C PRO A 7 -20.50 -55.88 6.80
N THR A 8 -20.48 -55.04 7.84
CA THR A 8 -21.23 -53.78 7.97
C THR A 8 -20.90 -52.80 6.82
N PRO A 9 -21.89 -52.04 6.30
CA PRO A 9 -21.64 -51.06 5.26
C PRO A 9 -20.95 -49.81 5.83
N THR A 10 -19.76 -49.51 5.32
CA THR A 10 -19.08 -48.23 5.50
C THR A 10 -19.96 -47.11 4.92
N PRO A 11 -20.23 -46.00 5.64
CA PRO A 11 -20.95 -44.88 5.06
C PRO A 11 -20.06 -44.18 4.02
N LEU A 12 -20.32 -44.50 2.75
CA LEU A 12 -19.82 -43.76 1.58
C LEU A 12 -20.60 -42.45 1.44
N THR A 13 -20.14 -41.35 2.03
CA THR A 13 -20.64 -40.03 1.65
C THR A 13 -19.59 -38.93 1.84
N THR A 14 -18.76 -38.73 0.81
CA THR A 14 -18.28 -37.38 0.49
C THR A 14 -18.31 -37.26 -1.03
N ASN A 15 -19.47 -36.88 -1.54
CA ASN A 15 -19.78 -36.84 -2.96
C ASN A 15 -18.82 -35.89 -3.70
N ALA A 16 -18.16 -36.38 -4.73
CA ALA A 16 -17.33 -35.60 -5.66
C ALA A 16 -18.09 -34.40 -6.29
N LEU A 17 -19.42 -34.47 -6.34
CA LEU A 17 -20.29 -33.37 -6.75
C LEU A 17 -20.19 -32.14 -5.85
N THR A 18 -19.91 -32.29 -4.55
CA THR A 18 -19.73 -31.15 -3.63
C THR A 18 -18.44 -30.38 -3.95
N ARG A 19 -17.42 -31.05 -4.48
CA ARG A 19 -16.19 -30.38 -4.98
C ARG A 19 -16.43 -29.66 -6.31
N LEU A 20 -17.28 -30.19 -7.19
CA LEU A 20 -17.60 -29.55 -8.46
C LEU A 20 -18.55 -28.33 -8.29
N LEU A 21 -19.42 -28.35 -7.28
CA LEU A 21 -20.37 -27.27 -7.00
C LEU A 21 -19.74 -26.09 -6.21
N GLN A 22 -18.48 -26.20 -5.75
CA GLN A 22 -17.76 -25.14 -5.03
C GLN A 22 -17.06 -24.10 -5.93
N VAL A 23 -17.41 -23.99 -7.21
CA VAL A 23 -16.97 -22.86 -8.07
C VAL A 23 -17.92 -21.66 -7.92
N HIS A 24 -18.32 -21.37 -6.69
CA HIS A 24 -18.66 -19.99 -6.31
C HIS A 24 -17.50 -19.51 -5.46
N GLN A 25 -16.44 -19.01 -6.13
CA GLN A 25 -15.31 -18.40 -5.44
C GLN A 25 -15.87 -17.32 -4.51
N GLN A 26 -15.80 -17.56 -3.20
CA GLN A 26 -16.26 -16.59 -2.22
C GLN A 26 -15.48 -15.29 -2.44
N SER A 27 -16.19 -14.16 -2.41
CA SER A 27 -15.57 -12.84 -2.55
C SER A 27 -14.40 -12.69 -1.58
N VAL A 28 -13.33 -12.04 -2.01
CA VAL A 28 -12.09 -11.87 -1.23
C VAL A 28 -12.36 -11.25 0.14
N ALA A 29 -13.31 -10.31 0.22
CA ALA A 29 -13.72 -9.66 1.47
C ALA A 29 -14.40 -10.61 2.46
N LYS A 30 -15.14 -11.62 1.98
CA LYS A 30 -15.76 -12.63 2.84
C LYS A 30 -14.70 -13.56 3.43
N GLN A 31 -13.75 -14.00 2.60
CA GLN A 31 -12.62 -14.81 3.05
C GLN A 31 -11.71 -14.02 4.02
N ALA A 32 -11.53 -12.73 3.78
CA ALA A 32 -10.79 -11.84 4.67
C ALA A 32 -11.49 -11.64 6.02
N ALA A 33 -12.81 -11.49 6.02
CA ALA A 33 -13.60 -11.38 7.24
C ALA A 33 -13.52 -12.66 8.07
N SER A 34 -13.67 -13.84 7.44
CA SER A 34 -13.50 -15.11 8.15
C SER A 34 -12.08 -15.30 8.68
N ALA A 35 -11.07 -15.00 7.86
CA ALA A 35 -9.66 -15.05 8.26
C ALA A 35 -9.35 -14.16 9.48
N SER A 36 -9.95 -12.97 9.57
CA SER A 36 -9.71 -12.03 10.68
C SER A 36 -10.22 -12.52 12.04
N VAL A 37 -11.25 -13.39 12.05
CA VAL A 37 -11.88 -13.91 13.27
C VAL A 37 -11.27 -15.25 13.70
N THR A 38 -10.56 -15.94 12.82
CA THR A 38 -9.90 -17.21 13.12
C THR A 38 -8.90 -17.05 14.27
N ALA A 39 -9.14 -17.77 15.36
CA ALA A 39 -8.24 -17.81 16.51
C ALA A 39 -6.93 -18.52 16.12
N LEU A 40 -5.82 -17.80 16.25
CA LEU A 40 -4.48 -18.34 15.99
C LEU A 40 -3.91 -19.01 17.26
N PRO A 41 -3.09 -20.06 17.12
CA PRO A 41 -2.38 -20.68 18.23
C PRO A 41 -1.42 -19.68 18.92
N SER A 42 -0.94 -20.01 20.13
CA SER A 42 -0.11 -19.13 20.96
C SER A 42 1.20 -18.68 20.30
N ASN A 43 1.74 -19.49 19.38
CA ASN A 43 2.92 -19.20 18.56
C ASN A 43 2.64 -19.53 17.08
N PRO A 44 1.95 -18.64 16.34
CA PRO A 44 1.55 -18.92 14.97
C PRO A 44 2.76 -18.89 14.03
N GLN A 45 2.98 -19.96 13.29
CA GLN A 45 3.91 -19.99 12.16
C GLN A 45 3.22 -19.51 10.88
N LEU A 46 3.99 -19.23 9.84
CA LEU A 46 3.46 -18.73 8.56
C LEU A 46 2.43 -19.70 7.94
N GLU A 47 2.56 -21.00 8.21
CA GLU A 47 1.70 -22.06 7.68
C GLU A 47 0.34 -22.16 8.39
N ASP A 48 0.25 -21.67 9.63
CA ASP A 48 -0.97 -21.71 10.44
C ASP A 48 -1.95 -20.59 10.10
N LEU A 49 -1.54 -19.67 9.22
CA LEU A 49 -2.32 -18.50 8.86
C LEU A 49 -3.45 -18.87 7.88
N PRO A 50 -4.64 -18.25 8.01
CA PRO A 50 -5.74 -18.48 7.09
C PRO A 50 -5.40 -17.95 5.69
N VAL A 51 -5.29 -18.87 4.72
CA VAL A 51 -5.00 -18.56 3.32
C VAL A 51 -6.28 -18.11 2.61
N ILE A 52 -6.23 -16.92 2.00
CA ILE A 52 -7.26 -16.41 1.10
C ILE A 52 -6.88 -16.82 -0.33
N THR A 53 -7.84 -17.35 -1.08
CA THR A 53 -7.60 -17.83 -2.45
C THR A 53 -8.53 -17.16 -3.44
N TRP A 54 -7.95 -16.70 -4.56
CA TRP A 54 -8.73 -16.18 -5.68
C TRP A 54 -8.08 -16.60 -6.99
N ARG A 55 -8.82 -17.37 -7.80
CA ARG A 55 -8.27 -18.06 -8.99
C ARG A 55 -7.04 -18.88 -8.61
N ASN A 56 -5.89 -18.60 -9.24
CA ASN A 56 -4.63 -19.30 -9.01
C ASN A 56 -3.71 -18.54 -8.04
N LYS A 57 -4.21 -17.50 -7.37
CA LYS A 57 -3.43 -16.68 -6.45
C LYS A 57 -3.82 -16.94 -5.01
N ARG A 58 -2.81 -16.87 -4.14
CA ARG A 58 -2.93 -17.12 -2.70
C ARG A 58 -2.44 -15.91 -1.93
N PHE A 59 -3.12 -15.60 -0.84
CA PHE A 59 -2.90 -14.39 -0.07
C PHE A 59 -3.03 -14.64 1.44
N PHE A 60 -2.32 -13.85 2.25
CA PHE A 60 -2.59 -13.68 3.68
C PHE A 60 -3.10 -12.27 3.98
N LEU A 61 -3.86 -12.13 5.06
CA LEU A 61 -4.19 -10.80 5.57
C LEU A 61 -2.92 -10.12 6.10
N GLU A 62 -2.69 -8.87 5.70
CA GLU A 62 -1.52 -8.11 6.17
C GLU A 62 -1.53 -7.94 7.70
N SER A 63 -2.70 -7.81 8.32
CA SER A 63 -2.82 -7.58 9.77
C SER A 63 -2.33 -8.76 10.61
N HIS A 64 -2.34 -10.00 10.09
CA HIS A 64 -1.84 -11.14 10.85
C HIS A 64 -0.31 -11.18 10.94
N VAL A 65 0.38 -10.52 10.00
CA VAL A 65 1.85 -10.39 10.01
C VAL A 65 2.29 -9.12 10.75
N ALA A 66 1.37 -8.18 11.00
CA ALA A 66 1.68 -6.96 11.72
C ALA A 66 2.06 -7.26 13.18
N ARG A 67 3.01 -6.49 13.72
CA ARG A 67 3.41 -6.61 15.13
C ARG A 67 2.18 -6.43 16.05
N LYS A 68 2.04 -7.31 17.04
CA LYS A 68 0.97 -7.26 18.05
C LYS A 68 0.95 -5.87 18.70
N GLY A 69 -0.21 -5.20 18.71
CA GLY A 69 -0.37 -3.85 19.26
C GLY A 69 0.11 -2.72 18.35
N SER A 70 0.54 -3.00 17.12
CA SER A 70 0.82 -1.94 16.14
C SER A 70 -0.46 -1.20 15.77
N ARG A 71 -0.34 0.12 15.53
CA ARG A 71 -1.47 1.00 15.14
C ARG A 71 -2.10 0.63 13.78
N GLY A 72 -1.56 -0.37 13.08
CA GLY A 72 -1.94 -0.74 11.73
C GLY A 72 -1.55 0.33 10.70
N ARG A 73 -2.01 0.15 9.46
CA ARG A 73 -1.73 1.08 8.35
C ARG A 73 -2.63 2.32 8.47
N SER A 74 -2.02 3.51 8.43
CA SER A 74 -2.70 4.81 8.48
C SER A 74 -3.08 5.33 7.08
N SER A 75 -3.66 4.49 6.23
CA SER A 75 -4.07 4.88 4.88
C SER A 75 -5.59 5.07 4.80
N TRP A 76 -6.05 6.09 4.07
CA TRP A 76 -7.49 6.36 3.88
C TRP A 76 -8.18 5.26 3.05
N ILE A 77 -7.44 4.59 2.18
CA ILE A 77 -7.95 3.47 1.36
C ILE A 77 -8.26 2.20 2.17
N LYS A 78 -7.87 2.14 3.46
CA LYS A 78 -8.14 0.98 4.33
C LYS A 78 -9.63 0.70 4.52
N ASP A 79 -10.46 1.75 4.47
CA ASP A 79 -11.90 1.64 4.70
C ASP A 79 -12.66 1.17 3.45
N TYR A 80 -11.98 1.12 2.29
CA TYR A 80 -12.57 0.82 0.98
C TYR A 80 -12.07 -0.50 0.38
N GLY A 81 -11.30 -1.29 1.13
CA GLY A 81 -10.71 -2.51 0.62
C GLY A 81 -9.89 -3.27 1.65
N VAL A 82 -9.31 -4.39 1.21
CA VAL A 82 -8.57 -5.31 2.09
C VAL A 82 -7.11 -5.34 1.69
N PHE A 83 -6.23 -5.24 2.68
CA PHE A 83 -4.78 -5.40 2.49
C PHE A 83 -4.35 -6.86 2.62
N LEU A 84 -3.62 -7.31 1.61
CA LEU A 84 -3.22 -8.70 1.44
C LEU A 84 -1.73 -8.78 1.11
N ILE A 85 -1.09 -9.88 1.47
CA ILE A 85 0.28 -10.23 1.06
C ILE A 85 0.16 -11.40 0.08
N GLU A 86 0.65 -11.22 -1.15
CA GLU A 86 0.66 -12.27 -2.17
C GLU A 86 1.70 -13.35 -1.82
N LEU A 87 1.37 -14.61 -2.09
CA LEU A 87 2.22 -15.76 -1.86
C LEU A 87 2.64 -16.41 -3.17
N ASP A 88 3.88 -16.86 -3.22
CA ASP A 88 4.36 -17.75 -4.28
C ASP A 88 3.86 -19.20 -4.07
N SER A 89 4.04 -20.03 -5.08
CA SER A 89 3.90 -21.49 -5.08
C SER A 89 4.54 -22.15 -3.86
N ASN A 90 5.69 -21.64 -3.40
CA ASN A 90 6.43 -22.14 -2.23
C ASN A 90 6.01 -21.50 -0.89
N ASN A 91 4.82 -20.87 -0.80
CA ASN A 91 4.34 -20.13 0.38
C ASN A 91 5.24 -18.96 0.83
N GLN A 92 6.14 -18.49 -0.02
CA GLN A 92 6.99 -17.34 0.28
C GLN A 92 6.24 -16.03 0.05
N ARG A 93 6.52 -15.03 0.88
CA ARG A 93 5.90 -13.69 0.81
C ARG A 93 6.44 -12.95 -0.42
N LEU A 94 5.53 -12.53 -1.30
CA LEU A 94 5.81 -11.67 -2.45
C LEU A 94 5.45 -10.21 -2.09
N ASP A 95 4.61 -9.57 -2.90
CA ASP A 95 4.23 -8.16 -2.75
C ASP A 95 3.02 -7.98 -1.82
N THR A 96 2.92 -6.79 -1.23
CA THR A 96 1.68 -6.34 -0.57
C THR A 96 0.74 -5.74 -1.60
N VAL A 97 -0.50 -6.19 -1.62
CA VAL A 97 -1.55 -5.76 -2.54
C VAL A 97 -2.78 -5.27 -1.80
N TRP A 98 -3.49 -4.32 -2.39
CA TRP A 98 -4.79 -3.85 -1.91
C TRP A 98 -5.89 -4.36 -2.85
N CYS A 99 -6.91 -4.99 -2.30
CA CYS A 99 -8.08 -5.44 -3.03
C CYS A 99 -9.24 -4.47 -2.82
N CYS A 100 -9.76 -3.89 -3.91
CA CYS A 100 -10.90 -2.97 -3.85
C CYS A 100 -12.19 -3.70 -3.47
N GLN A 101 -12.89 -3.22 -2.44
CA GLN A 101 -14.14 -3.82 -1.98
C GLN A 101 -15.27 -3.69 -3.00
N LEU A 102 -15.35 -2.57 -3.73
CA LEU A 102 -16.39 -2.38 -4.76
C LEU A 102 -16.21 -3.35 -5.93
N CYS A 103 -14.97 -3.56 -6.37
CA CYS A 103 -14.65 -4.51 -7.43
C CYS A 103 -14.95 -5.95 -6.98
N ASP A 104 -14.66 -6.28 -5.73
CA ASP A 104 -14.95 -7.59 -5.15
C ASP A 104 -16.47 -7.85 -5.02
N LYS A 105 -17.25 -6.84 -4.63
CA LYS A 105 -18.74 -6.91 -4.62
C LYS A 105 -19.32 -7.16 -6.01
N GLN A 106 -18.66 -6.69 -7.07
CA GLN A 106 -19.04 -6.96 -8.45
C GLN A 106 -18.60 -8.36 -8.94
N GLY A 107 -17.97 -9.18 -8.09
CA GLY A 107 -17.46 -10.50 -8.43
C GLY A 107 -16.16 -10.47 -9.24
N ALA A 108 -15.55 -9.30 -9.41
CA ALA A 108 -14.33 -9.09 -10.19
C ALA A 108 -13.29 -8.31 -9.38
N PRO A 109 -12.74 -8.89 -8.29
CA PRO A 109 -11.77 -8.23 -7.43
C PRO A 109 -10.54 -7.79 -8.24
N ARG A 110 -10.14 -6.54 -8.03
CA ARG A 110 -8.93 -5.95 -8.62
C ARG A 110 -7.90 -5.75 -7.53
N PHE A 111 -6.69 -6.21 -7.81
CA PHE A 111 -5.55 -6.12 -6.91
C PHE A 111 -4.59 -5.03 -7.39
N PHE A 112 -4.24 -4.13 -6.49
CA PHE A 112 -3.33 -3.02 -6.75
C PHE A 112 -2.08 -3.21 -5.90
N LYS A 113 -0.90 -3.26 -6.55
CA LYS A 113 0.37 -3.36 -5.81
C LYS A 113 0.61 -2.09 -5.02
N ILE A 114 0.98 -2.25 -3.75
CA ILE A 114 1.25 -1.14 -2.86
C ILE A 114 2.75 -0.97 -2.76
N LYS A 115 3.21 0.23 -3.07
CA LYS A 115 4.60 0.62 -2.86
C LYS A 115 4.61 1.85 -1.97
N ALA A 116 5.38 1.81 -0.89
CA ALA A 116 5.54 2.98 -0.05
C ALA A 116 6.21 4.09 -0.86
N THR A 117 5.63 5.29 -0.88
CA THR A 117 6.22 6.46 -1.56
C THR A 117 7.52 6.91 -0.91
N THR A 118 7.84 6.44 0.30
CA THR A 118 9.10 6.68 1.00
C THR A 118 10.29 5.95 0.38
N THR A 119 10.09 4.97 -0.51
CA THR A 119 11.15 4.56 -1.45
C THR A 119 11.23 5.51 -2.63
N ALA A 120 10.97 6.80 -2.41
CA ALA A 120 11.42 7.85 -3.31
C ALA A 120 12.91 7.60 -3.49
N GLN A 121 13.32 7.49 -4.74
CA GLN A 121 14.70 7.34 -5.14
C GLN A 121 15.49 8.65 -4.86
N GLU A 122 15.10 9.42 -3.85
CA GLU A 122 15.43 10.82 -3.67
C GLU A 122 15.77 11.01 -2.19
N GLN A 123 16.99 11.46 -1.94
CA GLN A 123 17.40 11.92 -0.62
C GLN A 123 16.57 13.18 -0.31
N VAL A 124 15.60 13.06 0.59
CA VAL A 124 14.78 14.20 1.02
C VAL A 124 15.60 15.05 1.99
N VAL A 125 15.97 16.25 1.55
CA VAL A 125 16.75 17.20 2.35
C VAL A 125 15.86 18.38 2.73
N PRO A 126 15.81 18.76 4.01
CA PRO A 126 15.08 19.97 4.41
C PRO A 126 15.74 21.23 3.82
N PRO A 127 14.95 22.20 3.32
CA PRO A 127 15.50 23.39 2.67
C PRO A 127 16.26 24.33 3.61
N ASN A 128 16.03 24.23 4.92
CA ASN A 128 16.61 25.12 5.93
C ASN A 128 17.94 24.61 6.52
N ASP A 129 18.45 23.46 6.07
CA ASP A 129 19.72 22.91 6.53
C ASP A 129 20.79 23.05 5.43
N PRO A 130 21.66 24.09 5.51
CA PRO A 130 22.66 24.34 4.47
C PRO A 130 23.71 23.24 4.39
N MET A 131 24.05 22.59 5.51
CA MET A 131 25.08 21.55 5.54
C MET A 131 24.57 20.28 4.87
N THR A 132 23.36 19.84 5.20
CA THR A 132 22.75 18.67 4.57
C THR A 132 22.51 18.91 3.08
N LEU A 133 22.17 20.13 2.68
CA LEU A 133 22.02 20.51 1.27
C LEU A 133 23.34 20.42 0.51
N ALA A 134 24.43 20.97 1.07
CA ALA A 134 25.75 20.88 0.47
C ALA A 134 26.22 19.42 0.34
N ARG A 135 26.03 18.61 1.38
CA ARG A 135 26.37 17.17 1.36
C ARG A 135 25.58 16.41 0.30
N ALA A 136 24.28 16.70 0.14
CA ALA A 136 23.46 16.07 -0.90
C ALA A 136 23.88 16.49 -2.33
N GLN A 137 24.26 17.75 -2.53
CA GLN A 137 24.81 18.22 -3.81
C GLN A 137 26.10 17.47 -4.16
N ILE A 138 27.03 17.38 -3.21
CA ILE A 138 28.28 16.62 -3.36
C ILE A 138 27.97 15.14 -3.61
N ALA A 139 26.97 14.57 -2.93
CA ALA A 139 26.60 13.16 -3.10
C ALA A 139 26.12 12.85 -4.52
N ILE A 140 25.35 13.75 -5.13
CA ILE A 140 24.92 13.63 -6.53
C ILE A 140 26.10 13.83 -7.48
N LEU A 141 26.96 14.83 -7.23
CA LEU A 141 28.15 15.08 -8.05
C LEU A 141 29.12 13.88 -8.04
N GLY A 142 29.30 13.25 -6.88
CA GLY A 142 30.15 12.07 -6.71
C GLY A 142 29.48 10.76 -7.07
N MET A 143 28.15 10.74 -7.29
CA MET A 143 27.38 9.50 -7.42
C MET A 143 27.69 8.49 -6.29
N VAL A 144 27.68 8.99 -5.06
CA VAL A 144 27.97 8.24 -3.83
C VAL A 144 26.70 7.94 -3.04
N GLY A 145 26.78 6.95 -2.15
CA GLY A 145 25.67 6.53 -1.29
C GLY A 145 24.46 6.03 -2.10
N PRO A 146 23.26 6.61 -1.94
CA PRO A 146 22.07 6.16 -2.67
C PRO A 146 22.18 6.29 -4.20
N TRP A 147 23.06 7.17 -4.69
CA TRP A 147 23.22 7.47 -6.11
C TRP A 147 24.08 6.44 -6.84
N THR A 148 24.88 5.65 -6.12
CA THR A 148 25.73 4.58 -6.66
C THR A 148 24.93 3.52 -7.43
N ARG A 149 23.63 3.34 -7.12
CA ARG A 149 22.76 2.43 -7.89
C ARG A 149 22.58 2.80 -9.37
N PHE A 150 22.93 4.03 -9.76
CA PHE A 150 22.83 4.51 -11.13
C PHE A 150 24.17 4.48 -11.87
N THR A 151 25.23 4.00 -11.21
CA THR A 151 26.55 3.80 -11.81
C THR A 151 26.77 2.31 -12.11
N ASP A 152 27.90 2.01 -12.73
CA ASP A 152 28.51 0.68 -12.86
C ASP A 152 28.75 -0.03 -11.52
N GLU A 153 28.77 0.70 -10.41
CA GLU A 153 29.03 0.16 -9.06
C GLU A 153 27.73 -0.28 -8.34
N ALA A 154 26.59 -0.33 -9.03
CA ALA A 154 25.29 -0.65 -8.43
C ALA A 154 25.23 -2.02 -7.75
N GLU A 155 26.07 -2.97 -8.18
CA GLU A 155 26.13 -4.33 -7.64
C GLU A 155 27.00 -4.43 -6.37
N MET A 156 27.84 -3.43 -6.10
CA MET A 156 28.73 -3.38 -4.92
C MET A 156 27.96 -2.94 -3.67
N LYS A 157 27.12 -3.82 -3.12
CA LYS A 157 26.29 -3.52 -1.94
C LYS A 157 27.09 -3.34 -0.65
N THR A 158 28.21 -4.04 -0.49
CA THR A 158 29.01 -4.05 0.75
C THR A 158 30.06 -2.96 0.83
N ASN A 159 30.57 -2.48 -0.31
CA ASN A 159 31.64 -1.48 -0.38
C ASN A 159 31.20 -0.23 -1.16
N ALA A 160 29.91 0.10 -1.16
CA ALA A 160 29.40 1.27 -1.86
C ALA A 160 30.08 2.53 -1.29
N PRO A 161 30.67 3.39 -2.15
CA PRO A 161 31.33 4.60 -1.68
C PRO A 161 30.30 5.52 -1.03
N THR A 162 30.56 5.92 0.21
CA THR A 162 29.73 6.84 0.99
C THR A 162 30.51 8.13 1.26
N LEU A 163 29.79 9.23 1.48
CA LEU A 163 30.42 10.51 1.79
C LEU A 163 30.87 10.50 3.27
N PRO A 164 32.15 10.74 3.59
CA PRO A 164 32.64 10.85 4.96
C PRO A 164 31.92 11.96 5.74
N ASP A 165 31.81 11.81 7.06
CA ASP A 165 31.20 12.84 7.91
C ASP A 165 32.07 14.10 7.99
N GLU A 166 33.38 13.92 8.12
CA GLU A 166 34.38 14.98 8.05
C GLU A 166 35.17 14.84 6.75
N ILE A 167 35.24 15.92 5.95
CA ILE A 167 35.90 15.91 4.63
C ILE A 167 37.35 16.32 4.81
N THR A 168 38.27 15.38 4.59
CA THR A 168 39.72 15.64 4.60
C THR A 168 40.22 16.12 3.22
N PRO A 169 41.44 16.68 3.12
CA PRO A 169 42.02 17.05 1.82
C PRO A 169 42.17 15.88 0.84
N ASP A 170 42.42 14.68 1.36
CA ASP A 170 42.50 13.47 0.53
C ASP A 170 41.13 13.06 -0.03
N ASP A 171 40.07 13.22 0.77
CA ASP A 171 38.69 13.01 0.32
C ASP A 171 38.30 14.00 -0.78
N VAL A 172 38.76 15.26 -0.68
CA VAL A 172 38.51 16.28 -1.72
C VAL A 172 39.13 15.85 -3.04
N LYS A 173 40.37 15.36 -3.01
CA LYS A 173 41.06 14.88 -4.21
C LYS A 173 40.30 13.67 -4.82
N TRP A 174 39.93 12.71 -3.98
CA TRP A 174 39.16 11.55 -4.42
C TRP A 174 37.80 11.94 -5.01
N LEU A 175 37.06 12.84 -4.36
CA LEU A 175 35.79 13.36 -4.85
C LEU A 175 35.95 14.07 -6.19
N TYR A 176 36.98 14.92 -6.31
CA TYR A 176 37.27 15.64 -7.55
C TYR A 176 37.48 14.68 -8.72
N ASP A 177 38.36 13.69 -8.58
CA ASP A 177 38.62 12.69 -9.62
C ASP A 177 37.35 11.92 -9.98
N ARG A 178 36.56 11.57 -8.96
CA ARG A 178 35.29 10.86 -9.12
C ARG A 178 34.23 11.70 -9.83
N PHE A 179 34.19 13.01 -9.62
CA PHE A 179 33.25 13.91 -10.31
C PHE A 179 33.46 13.83 -11.82
N TYR A 180 34.69 13.79 -12.30
CA TYR A 180 34.92 13.67 -13.74
C TYR A 180 34.67 12.24 -14.23
N ALA A 181 35.13 11.23 -13.49
CA ALA A 181 34.95 9.83 -13.85
C ALA A 181 33.48 9.40 -13.99
N LYS A 182 32.57 9.95 -13.16
CA LYS A 182 31.13 9.56 -13.16
C LYS A 182 30.21 10.55 -13.90
N SER A 183 30.77 11.44 -14.71
CA SER A 183 30.03 12.49 -15.43
C SER A 183 28.91 11.97 -16.35
N GLU A 184 29.15 10.91 -17.13
CA GLU A 184 28.14 10.31 -18.01
C GLU A 184 26.97 9.70 -17.23
N TYR A 185 27.23 9.07 -16.08
CA TYR A 185 26.18 8.53 -15.23
C TYR A 185 25.31 9.64 -14.64
N ARG A 186 25.89 10.77 -14.22
CA ARG A 186 25.13 11.95 -13.78
C ARG A 186 24.27 12.52 -14.89
N ARG A 187 24.80 12.59 -16.12
CA ARG A 187 24.05 13.05 -17.28
C ARG A 187 22.83 12.16 -17.52
N LYS A 188 23.02 10.83 -17.50
CA LYS A 188 21.93 9.85 -17.62
C LYS A 188 20.88 10.03 -16.51
N LEU A 189 21.32 10.16 -15.26
CA LEU A 189 20.43 10.41 -14.12
C LEU A 189 19.64 11.72 -14.30
N GLY A 190 20.29 12.79 -14.75
CA GLY A 190 19.66 14.09 -15.04
C GLY A 190 18.61 14.00 -16.15
N MET A 191 18.85 13.21 -17.20
CA MET A 191 17.85 12.97 -18.25
C MET A 191 16.65 12.17 -17.74
N MET A 192 16.89 11.19 -16.86
CA MET A 192 15.82 10.44 -16.19
C MET A 192 14.98 11.34 -15.26
N SER A 193 15.62 12.16 -14.43
CA SER A 193 14.94 13.06 -13.51
C SER A 193 14.16 14.15 -14.26
N ARG A 194 14.68 14.66 -15.38
CA ARG A 194 13.95 15.56 -16.27
C ARG A 194 12.62 14.96 -16.73
N GLN A 195 12.57 13.67 -17.05
CA GLN A 195 11.32 13.03 -17.46
C GLN A 195 10.30 12.97 -16.32
N VAL A 196 10.76 12.72 -15.09
CA VAL A 196 9.90 12.76 -13.90
C VAL A 196 9.36 14.18 -13.69
N VAL A 197 10.22 15.20 -13.80
CA VAL A 197 9.79 16.59 -13.65
C VAL A 197 8.79 16.98 -14.73
N LEU A 198 9.07 16.63 -15.99
CA LEU A 198 8.17 16.88 -17.10
C LEU A 198 6.88 16.06 -17.03
N HIS A 199 6.81 14.97 -16.27
CA HIS A 199 5.55 14.24 -16.07
C HIS A 199 4.76 14.86 -14.92
N SER A 200 5.41 15.11 -13.79
CA SER A 200 4.78 15.54 -12.55
C SER A 200 4.48 17.04 -12.49
N PHE A 201 5.31 17.90 -13.07
CA PHE A 201 5.22 19.36 -12.95
C PHE A 201 4.89 20.03 -14.31
N ARG A 202 4.02 19.41 -15.11
CA ARG A 202 3.52 20.05 -16.34
C ARG A 202 2.70 21.28 -16.01
N GLY A 203 2.92 22.38 -16.72
CA GLY A 203 2.10 23.59 -16.60
C GLY A 203 0.61 23.32 -16.84
N SER A 204 0.26 22.43 -17.78
CA SER A 204 -1.13 22.04 -18.01
C SER A 204 -1.77 21.31 -16.83
N ARG A 205 -1.01 20.49 -16.11
CA ARG A 205 -1.46 19.86 -14.85
C ARG A 205 -1.71 20.93 -13.80
N TYR A 206 -0.74 21.83 -13.61
CA TYR A 206 -0.85 22.93 -12.65
C TYR A 206 -2.09 23.80 -12.91
N LEU A 207 -2.30 24.23 -14.15
CA LEU A 207 -3.46 25.03 -14.54
C LEU A 207 -4.78 24.29 -14.29
N ARG A 208 -4.85 22.99 -14.64
CA ARG A 208 -6.05 22.18 -14.42
C ARG A 208 -6.35 21.99 -12.93
N GLU A 209 -5.33 21.74 -12.11
CA GLU A 209 -5.50 21.61 -10.65
C GLU A 209 -5.95 22.93 -10.02
N HIS A 210 -5.43 24.07 -10.49
CA HIS A 210 -5.85 25.40 -10.03
C HIS A 210 -7.27 25.75 -10.48
N GLU A 211 -7.62 25.42 -11.72
CA GLU A 211 -8.98 25.54 -12.23
C GLU A 211 -9.94 24.71 -11.37
N GLN A 212 -9.65 23.43 -11.14
CA GLN A 212 -10.48 22.56 -10.29
C GLN A 212 -10.66 23.14 -8.89
N MET A 213 -9.58 23.63 -8.28
CA MET A 213 -9.64 24.28 -6.99
C MET A 213 -10.55 25.52 -7.01
N PHE A 214 -10.44 26.35 -8.05
CA PHE A 214 -11.31 27.51 -8.23
C PHE A 214 -12.79 27.12 -8.38
N TRP A 215 -13.10 26.13 -9.23
CA TRP A 215 -14.48 25.64 -9.41
C TRP A 215 -15.08 25.07 -8.13
N ILE A 216 -14.29 24.28 -7.37
CA ILE A 216 -14.73 23.74 -6.08
C ILE A 216 -15.02 24.88 -5.10
N GLN A 217 -14.12 25.86 -4.99
CA GLN A 217 -14.33 27.01 -4.09
C GLN A 217 -15.54 27.84 -4.50
N TRP A 218 -15.74 28.08 -5.80
CA TRP A 218 -16.90 28.79 -6.33
C TRP A 218 -18.20 28.06 -6.03
N HIS A 219 -18.24 26.74 -6.26
CA HIS A 219 -19.40 25.91 -5.95
C HIS A 219 -19.68 25.89 -4.43
N GLN A 220 -18.65 25.73 -3.60
CA GLN A 220 -18.79 25.82 -2.14
C GLN A 220 -19.29 27.19 -1.70
N SER A 221 -18.87 28.28 -2.34
CA SER A 221 -19.38 29.63 -2.06
C SER A 221 -20.87 29.75 -2.38
N LYS A 222 -21.31 29.22 -3.52
CA LYS A 222 -22.74 29.16 -3.89
C LYS A 222 -23.57 28.33 -2.92
N MET A 223 -23.05 27.17 -2.50
CA MET A 223 -23.70 26.35 -1.48
C MET A 223 -23.79 27.05 -0.12
N ARG A 224 -22.84 27.94 0.21
CA ARG A 224 -22.90 28.75 1.44
C ARG A 224 -23.92 29.88 1.35
N SER A 225 -24.17 30.43 0.16
CA SER A 225 -25.19 31.47 -0.03
C SER A 225 -26.62 30.92 -0.06
N ASP A 226 -26.80 29.64 -0.41
CA ASP A 226 -28.09 28.97 -0.38
C ASP A 226 -28.30 28.29 0.99
N ASP A 227 -29.23 28.79 1.79
CA ASP A 227 -29.47 28.29 3.15
C ASP A 227 -29.88 26.82 3.20
N TYR A 228 -30.62 26.32 2.20
CA TYR A 228 -31.04 24.92 2.15
C TYR A 228 -29.84 23.99 1.88
N LEU A 229 -29.01 24.34 0.91
CA LEU A 229 -27.80 23.58 0.59
C LEU A 229 -26.71 23.73 1.65
N ARG A 230 -26.65 24.87 2.35
CA ARG A 230 -25.75 25.11 3.49
C ARG A 230 -26.05 24.15 4.62
N VAL A 231 -27.32 24.00 5.00
CA VAL A 231 -27.78 23.06 6.03
C VAL A 231 -27.41 21.62 5.63
N GLN A 232 -27.66 21.24 4.38
CA GLN A 232 -27.32 19.91 3.86
C GLN A 232 -25.79 19.67 3.83
N ALA A 233 -24.98 20.68 3.50
CA ALA A 233 -23.52 20.59 3.51
C ALA A 233 -22.94 20.48 4.93
N THR A 234 -23.52 21.16 5.92
CA THR A 234 -23.16 20.98 7.34
C THR A 234 -23.54 19.60 7.88
N GLN A 235 -24.57 18.97 7.31
CA GLN A 235 -24.96 17.59 7.64
C GLN A 235 -24.11 16.53 6.91
N ARG A 236 -23.30 16.92 5.90
CA ARG A 236 -22.36 15.99 5.25
C ARG A 236 -21.15 15.73 6.13
N PHE A 237 -20.72 14.47 6.11
CA PHE A 237 -19.57 13.96 6.86
C PHE A 237 -18.32 14.82 6.61
N LYS A 238 -17.75 15.38 7.69
CA LYS A 238 -16.47 16.09 7.68
C LYS A 238 -15.36 15.10 8.02
N PHE A 239 -14.30 15.10 7.21
CA PHE A 239 -13.15 14.22 7.36
C PHE A 239 -12.58 14.31 8.78
N GLY A 240 -12.44 13.18 9.48
CA GLY A 240 -11.91 13.10 10.85
C GLY A 240 -12.86 13.55 11.96
N THR A 241 -14.10 13.97 11.63
CA THR A 241 -15.11 14.25 12.64
C THR A 241 -15.94 12.98 12.84
N PRO A 242 -16.01 12.41 14.06
CA PRO A 242 -16.88 11.26 14.30
C PRO A 242 -18.32 11.64 13.92
N ALA A 243 -19.06 10.71 13.32
CA ALA A 243 -20.47 10.91 13.04
C ALA A 243 -21.16 11.33 14.35
N PRO A 244 -21.98 12.40 14.36
CA PRO A 244 -22.67 12.80 15.58
C PRO A 244 -23.52 11.62 16.05
N LEU A 245 -23.23 11.14 17.25
CA LEU A 245 -24.03 10.13 17.95
C LEU A 245 -25.44 10.69 18.09
N ARG A 246 -26.37 10.18 17.28
CA ARG A 246 -27.80 10.36 17.54
C ARG A 246 -28.17 9.32 18.58
N TYR A 247 -28.38 9.77 19.81
CA TYR A 247 -29.10 8.99 20.79
C TYR A 247 -30.55 8.93 20.32
N ALA A 248 -31.08 7.73 20.12
CA ALA A 248 -32.51 7.52 19.99
C ALA A 248 -33.07 7.70 21.41
N GLU A 249 -33.47 8.92 21.74
CA GLU A 249 -34.29 9.16 22.92
C GLU A 249 -35.74 8.88 22.50
N ASP A 250 -36.21 7.71 22.96
CA ASP A 250 -37.59 7.33 23.25
C ASP A 250 -38.61 7.22 22.09
N ASP A 251 -38.52 6.13 21.33
CA ASP A 251 -39.68 5.48 20.70
C ASP A 251 -40.50 4.69 21.75
N GLU A 252 -41.02 5.36 22.79
CA GLU A 252 -41.93 4.73 23.79
C GLU A 252 -43.38 5.24 23.72
N ASN A 253 -43.81 5.94 22.67
CA ASN A 253 -45.22 6.34 22.50
C ASN A 253 -45.81 5.94 21.14
N ALA A 254 -45.70 4.66 20.78
CA ALA A 254 -46.40 4.10 19.64
C ALA A 254 -47.04 2.73 19.93
N ILE A 255 -47.58 2.52 21.13
CA ILE A 255 -48.64 1.53 21.38
C ILE A 255 -49.58 2.11 22.43
N GLN A 256 -50.57 2.89 21.97
CA GLN A 256 -51.90 3.00 22.58
C GLN A 256 -52.91 3.34 21.48
#